data_AF-T0Z451-F1
#
_entry.id   AF-T0Z451-F1
#
_cell.length_a   1.000
_cell.length_b   1.000
_cell.length_c   1.000
_cell.angle_alpha   90.00
_cell.angle_beta   90.00
_cell.angle_gamma   90.00
#
_symmetry.space_group_name_H-M   'P 1'
#
loop_
_entity.id
_entity.type
_entity.pdbx_description
1 polymer ?
#
loop_
_entity_poly.entity_id
_entity_poly.type
_entity_poly.pdbx_seq_one_letter_code
_entity_poly.pdbx_strand_id
1 'polypeptide(L)'
;MINSGNLFQIPLGSGYFFLKTKLNGNVIGIAGMSTAPGAGLVSSLQKSTEYDDQLWKIVPGTPVAVPPVATPVIDSLYPTKASPGDLIVLDGQNFGTQQGSGYVLFADNGVNWGGPGDIAPFTIQNWSDTQISFFVPVKGQSAYQITPGTTASVSVTNSSGLTSNTVNLSLCSAARWPLTIDSGQTQIGKTGKGFMQTTVTIDQAGNLSANTKVWDTSGWGPLTGFHGATVVCLYDIFGNLLDTFPAGPFGVEGGQTNENPWSASVPSAKMCEVYSVAVVNFYDPQYNVPGEILNWALANAPAIAAAAKAVVAAV
;
A
#
# COMPACT_ATOMS: atom_id res chain seq x y z
N MET A 1 -34.83 -17.44 -35.40
CA MET A 1 -34.79 -18.37 -36.55
C MET A 1 -33.33 -18.55 -36.94
N ILE A 2 -32.77 -19.74 -36.72
CA ILE A 2 -31.40 -20.09 -37.15
C ILE A 2 -31.52 -21.24 -38.14
N ASN A 3 -30.84 -21.05 -39.26
CA ASN A 3 -30.95 -21.77 -40.50
C ASN A 3 -30.49 -23.24 -40.35
N SER A 4 -31.36 -24.15 -40.78
CA SER A 4 -31.14 -25.59 -40.84
C SER A 4 -30.25 -25.94 -42.04
N GLY A 5 -28.98 -26.24 -41.79
CA GLY A 5 -28.06 -26.73 -42.82
C GLY A 5 -26.92 -27.54 -42.20
N ASN A 6 -27.00 -28.86 -42.34
CA ASN A 6 -26.00 -29.88 -41.97
C ASN A 6 -25.73 -30.12 -40.48
N LEU A 7 -26.80 -30.40 -39.71
CA LEU A 7 -26.68 -31.26 -38.54
C LEU A 7 -26.74 -32.71 -39.03
N PHE A 8 -25.59 -33.38 -39.14
CA PHE A 8 -25.54 -34.83 -39.26
C PHE A 8 -26.26 -35.41 -38.03
N GLN A 9 -27.47 -35.93 -38.27
CA GLN A 9 -28.37 -36.42 -37.24
C GLN A 9 -27.77 -37.67 -36.62
N ILE A 10 -27.42 -37.58 -35.33
CA ILE A 10 -27.66 -38.71 -34.44
C ILE A 10 -29.12 -39.12 -34.67
N PRO A 11 -29.45 -40.41 -34.90
CA PRO A 11 -30.84 -40.83 -35.08
C PRO A 11 -31.69 -40.24 -33.96
N LEU A 12 -32.72 -39.47 -34.33
CA LEU A 12 -33.69 -38.92 -33.38
C LEU A 12 -34.20 -40.06 -32.50
N GLY A 13 -33.87 -40.02 -31.21
CA GLY A 13 -34.27 -41.05 -30.23
C GLY A 13 -33.19 -42.05 -29.80
N SER A 14 -31.92 -41.94 -30.24
CA SER A 14 -30.85 -42.87 -29.82
C SER A 14 -30.43 -42.73 -28.35
N GLY A 15 -30.69 -41.58 -27.73
CA GLY A 15 -30.25 -41.25 -26.36
C GLY A 15 -28.77 -40.81 -26.26
N TYR A 16 -28.07 -40.68 -27.38
CA TYR A 16 -26.69 -40.18 -27.44
C TYR A 16 -26.64 -38.72 -27.90
N PHE A 17 -25.59 -38.00 -27.50
CA PHE A 17 -25.32 -36.61 -27.86
C PHE A 17 -23.81 -36.36 -28.03
N PHE A 18 -23.47 -35.29 -28.76
CA PHE A 18 -22.12 -34.73 -28.78
C PHE A 18 -21.96 -33.71 -27.65
N LEU A 19 -20.82 -33.76 -26.93
CA LEU A 19 -20.42 -32.73 -25.97
C LEU A 19 -19.61 -31.66 -26.70
N LYS A 20 -20.27 -30.61 -27.19
CA LYS A 20 -19.65 -29.55 -28.01
C LYS A 20 -19.20 -28.36 -27.17
N THR A 21 -17.94 -27.94 -27.32
CA THR A 21 -17.45 -26.71 -26.69
C THR A 21 -17.91 -25.47 -27.45
N LYS A 22 -18.31 -24.43 -26.71
CA LYS A 22 -18.65 -23.11 -27.27
C LYS A 22 -17.43 -22.32 -27.76
N LEU A 23 -16.22 -22.68 -27.32
CA LEU A 23 -14.99 -21.94 -27.63
C LEU A 23 -14.62 -22.04 -29.11
N ASN A 24 -14.70 -23.24 -29.71
CA ASN A 24 -14.24 -23.50 -31.07
C ASN A 24 -15.10 -24.52 -31.85
N GLY A 25 -16.21 -25.00 -31.26
CA GLY A 25 -17.10 -25.96 -31.91
C GLY A 25 -16.61 -27.41 -31.93
N ASN A 26 -15.45 -27.71 -31.36
CA ASN A 26 -14.96 -29.08 -31.17
C ASN A 26 -15.89 -29.89 -30.26
N VAL A 27 -15.80 -31.21 -30.36
CA VAL A 27 -16.52 -32.18 -29.52
C VAL A 27 -15.54 -33.00 -28.68
N ILE A 28 -15.99 -33.41 -27.50
CA ILE A 28 -15.22 -34.31 -26.63
C ILE A 28 -15.35 -35.74 -27.15
N GLY A 29 -14.23 -36.44 -27.31
CA GLY A 29 -14.18 -37.87 -27.60
C GLY A 29 -13.08 -38.62 -26.85
N ILE A 30 -13.04 -39.94 -27.04
CA ILE A 30 -12.02 -40.80 -26.43
C ILE A 30 -10.74 -40.80 -27.27
N ALA A 31 -9.60 -40.48 -26.64
CA ALA A 31 -8.31 -40.42 -27.32
C ALA A 31 -7.95 -41.78 -27.95
N GLY A 32 -7.71 -41.77 -29.27
CA GLY A 32 -7.35 -42.96 -30.05
C GLY A 32 -8.44 -44.05 -30.09
N MET A 33 -9.70 -43.71 -29.80
CA MET A 33 -10.80 -44.68 -29.68
C MET A 33 -10.52 -45.80 -28.66
N SER A 34 -9.67 -45.53 -27.67
CA SER A 34 -9.24 -46.52 -26.70
C SER A 34 -10.41 -47.03 -25.86
N THR A 35 -10.51 -48.35 -25.70
CA THR A 35 -11.47 -49.00 -24.80
C THR A 35 -10.85 -49.34 -23.44
N ALA A 36 -9.59 -48.95 -23.21
CA ALA A 36 -8.89 -49.22 -21.96
C ALA A 36 -9.44 -48.35 -20.81
N PRO A 37 -9.52 -48.88 -19.58
CA PRO A 37 -9.77 -48.05 -18.39
C PRO A 37 -8.77 -46.89 -18.30
N GLY A 38 -9.26 -45.69 -18.00
CA GLY A 38 -8.44 -44.49 -17.92
C GLY A 38 -8.05 -43.89 -19.28
N ALA A 39 -8.72 -44.28 -20.38
CA ALA A 39 -8.54 -43.64 -21.67
C ALA A 39 -8.73 -42.11 -21.56
N GLY A 40 -7.77 -41.36 -22.12
CA GLY A 40 -7.80 -39.90 -22.11
C GLY A 40 -8.97 -39.34 -22.94
N LEU A 41 -9.37 -38.11 -22.63
CA LEU A 41 -10.35 -37.36 -23.41
C LEU A 41 -9.64 -36.36 -24.33
N VAL A 42 -10.13 -36.21 -25.55
CA VAL A 42 -9.61 -35.26 -26.54
C VAL A 42 -10.72 -34.34 -27.05
N SER A 43 -10.40 -33.07 -27.23
CA SER A 43 -11.30 -32.08 -27.87
C SER A 43 -10.86 -31.88 -29.32
N SER A 44 -11.66 -32.37 -30.27
CA SER A 44 -11.33 -32.35 -31.69
C SER A 44 -12.55 -31.99 -32.55
N LEU A 45 -12.33 -31.72 -33.84
CA LEU A 45 -13.44 -31.49 -34.76
C LEU A 45 -14.42 -32.68 -34.74
N GLN A 46 -15.71 -32.37 -34.85
CA GLN A 46 -16.74 -33.39 -34.96
C GLN A 46 -16.53 -34.21 -36.23
N LYS A 47 -16.36 -35.52 -36.10
CA LYS A 47 -16.19 -36.42 -37.25
C LYS A 47 -17.53 -36.61 -37.96
N SER A 48 -17.49 -36.73 -39.30
CA SER A 48 -18.67 -37.01 -40.13
C SER A 48 -18.99 -38.52 -40.25
N THR A 49 -18.00 -39.38 -39.97
CA THR A 49 -18.09 -40.86 -39.96
C THR A 49 -17.26 -41.40 -38.80
N GLU A 50 -17.51 -42.64 -38.36
CA GLU A 50 -16.72 -43.29 -37.29
C GLU A 50 -16.59 -42.42 -36.02
N TYR A 51 -17.71 -41.76 -35.67
CA TYR A 51 -17.79 -40.81 -34.56
C TYR A 51 -18.21 -41.46 -33.24
N ASP A 52 -18.19 -42.79 -33.13
CA ASP A 52 -18.65 -43.53 -31.95
C ASP A 52 -17.88 -43.13 -30.69
N ASP A 53 -16.60 -42.77 -30.83
CA ASP A 53 -15.76 -42.24 -29.75
C ASP A 53 -16.13 -40.82 -29.30
N GLN A 54 -17.01 -40.13 -30.03
CA GLN A 54 -17.51 -38.79 -29.73
C GLN A 54 -18.98 -38.79 -29.24
N LEU A 55 -19.60 -39.98 -29.12
CA LEU A 55 -20.99 -40.12 -28.65
C LEU A 55 -21.04 -40.37 -27.14
N TRP A 56 -21.85 -39.59 -26.46
CA TRP A 56 -22.05 -39.67 -25.02
C TRP A 56 -23.52 -39.89 -24.69
N LYS A 57 -23.81 -40.70 -23.67
CA LYS A 57 -25.15 -40.90 -23.11
C LYS A 57 -25.11 -40.57 -21.63
N ILE A 58 -26.13 -39.87 -21.14
CA ILE A 58 -26.31 -39.71 -19.70
C ILE A 58 -26.73 -41.09 -19.16
N VAL A 59 -25.85 -41.69 -18.36
CA VAL A 59 -26.18 -42.88 -17.58
C VAL A 59 -26.76 -42.40 -16.25
N PRO A 60 -28.01 -42.76 -15.89
CA PRO A 60 -28.54 -42.46 -14.58
C PRO A 60 -27.66 -43.09 -13.51
N GLY A 61 -27.08 -42.27 -12.64
CA GLY A 61 -26.36 -42.67 -11.44
C GLY A 61 -26.91 -41.92 -10.25
N THR A 62 -26.61 -42.38 -9.03
CA THR A 62 -26.79 -41.54 -7.84
C THR A 62 -26.02 -40.24 -8.07
N PRO A 63 -26.68 -39.06 -8.02
CA PRO A 63 -25.95 -37.82 -8.06
C PRO A 63 -24.91 -37.86 -6.96
N VAL A 64 -23.63 -37.79 -7.33
CA VAL A 64 -22.59 -37.51 -6.36
C VAL A 64 -22.87 -36.08 -5.93
N ALA A 65 -23.34 -35.89 -4.70
CA ALA A 65 -23.49 -34.56 -4.15
C ALA A 65 -22.10 -33.93 -4.14
N VAL A 66 -21.85 -33.02 -5.08
CA VAL A 66 -20.72 -32.09 -4.93
C VAL A 66 -21.13 -31.21 -3.75
N PRO A 67 -20.42 -31.26 -2.61
CA PRO A 67 -20.73 -30.37 -1.51
C PRO A 67 -20.76 -28.94 -2.04
N PRO A 68 -21.77 -28.13 -1.69
CA PRO A 68 -21.82 -26.75 -2.13
C PRO A 68 -20.51 -26.08 -1.75
N VAL A 69 -19.82 -25.48 -2.72
CA VAL A 69 -18.62 -24.70 -2.41
C VAL A 69 -19.06 -23.55 -1.52
N ALA A 70 -18.57 -23.55 -0.28
CA ALA A 70 -18.91 -22.52 0.68
C ALA A 70 -18.23 -21.20 0.30
N THR A 71 -18.93 -20.09 0.55
CA THR A 71 -18.36 -18.74 0.39
C THR A 71 -17.19 -18.59 1.37
N PRO A 72 -16.03 -18.06 0.93
CA PRO A 72 -14.92 -17.82 1.83
C PRO A 72 -15.29 -16.79 2.90
N VAL A 73 -14.72 -16.91 4.09
CA VAL A 73 -14.93 -15.96 5.20
C VAL A 73 -13.58 -15.62 5.79
N ILE A 74 -13.32 -14.33 6.01
CA ILE A 74 -12.17 -13.84 6.76
C ILE A 74 -12.64 -13.58 8.19
N ASP A 75 -12.11 -14.35 9.13
CA ASP A 75 -12.40 -14.24 10.55
C ASP A 75 -11.53 -13.16 11.21
N SER A 76 -10.25 -13.10 10.83
CA SER A 76 -9.33 -12.08 11.33
C SER A 76 -8.18 -11.75 10.37
N LEU A 77 -7.60 -10.57 10.58
CA LEU A 77 -6.40 -10.08 9.90
C LEU A 77 -5.40 -9.63 10.97
N TYR A 78 -4.14 -10.05 10.83
CA TYR A 78 -3.04 -9.62 11.70
C TYR A 78 -1.76 -9.31 10.90
N PRO A 79 -1.05 -8.22 11.21
CA PRO A 79 -1.43 -7.14 12.13
C PRO A 79 -2.51 -6.22 11.55
N THR A 80 -3.33 -5.56 12.40
CA THR A 80 -4.39 -4.63 11.94
C THR A 80 -3.87 -3.25 11.53
N LYS A 81 -2.59 -2.97 11.81
CA LYS A 81 -1.83 -1.82 11.31
C LYS A 81 -0.54 -2.33 10.68
N ALA A 82 -0.21 -1.84 9.49
CA ALA A 82 0.97 -2.31 8.77
C ALA A 82 1.58 -1.21 7.88
N SER A 83 2.86 -1.35 7.60
CA SER A 83 3.63 -0.51 6.69
C SER A 83 3.97 -1.28 5.38
N PRO A 84 4.40 -0.59 4.31
CA PRO A 84 4.83 -1.27 3.08
C PRO A 84 5.86 -2.37 3.37
N GLY A 85 5.64 -3.57 2.82
CA GLY A 85 6.53 -4.71 2.99
C GLY A 85 6.28 -5.56 4.23
N ASP A 86 5.38 -5.17 5.14
CA ASP A 86 4.98 -6.00 6.27
C ASP A 86 4.21 -7.25 5.80
N LEU A 87 4.39 -8.36 6.51
CA LEU A 87 3.65 -9.59 6.28
C LEU A 87 2.28 -9.51 6.97
N ILE A 88 1.22 -9.70 6.19
CA ILE A 88 -0.15 -9.83 6.67
C ILE A 88 -0.55 -11.30 6.67
N VAL A 89 -1.26 -11.71 7.72
CA VAL A 89 -1.89 -13.02 7.85
C VAL A 89 -3.39 -12.85 7.98
N LEU A 90 -4.15 -13.55 7.13
CA LEU A 90 -5.59 -13.70 7.22
C LEU A 90 -5.90 -15.09 7.77
N ASP A 91 -6.69 -15.17 8.82
CA ASP A 91 -7.31 -16.41 9.28
C ASP A 91 -8.79 -16.42 8.88
N GLY A 92 -9.29 -17.59 8.50
CA GLY A 92 -10.66 -17.72 8.02
C GLY A 92 -11.01 -19.13 7.60
N GLN A 93 -11.94 -19.25 6.65
CA GLN A 93 -12.57 -20.51 6.24
C GLN A 93 -12.90 -20.50 4.75
N ASN A 94 -12.88 -21.70 4.14
CA ASN A 94 -13.29 -21.96 2.76
C ASN A 94 -12.48 -21.18 1.70
N PHE A 95 -11.23 -20.84 2.00
CA PHE A 95 -10.32 -20.23 1.03
C PHE A 95 -9.88 -21.21 -0.05
N GLY A 96 -9.98 -22.51 0.21
CA GLY A 96 -9.45 -23.59 -0.63
C GLY A 96 -8.04 -24.00 -0.19
N THR A 97 -7.73 -25.29 -0.31
CA THR A 97 -6.47 -25.88 0.16
C THR A 97 -5.22 -25.41 -0.57
N GLN A 98 -5.39 -24.76 -1.73
CA GLN A 98 -4.34 -24.14 -2.54
C GLN A 98 -4.93 -22.92 -3.26
N GLN A 99 -4.08 -21.96 -3.63
CA GLN A 99 -4.51 -20.74 -4.32
C GLN A 99 -5.24 -21.04 -5.63
N GLY A 100 -4.63 -21.81 -6.54
CA GLY A 100 -5.22 -22.08 -7.85
C GLY A 100 -5.55 -20.79 -8.62
N SER A 101 -6.81 -20.63 -9.04
CA SER A 101 -7.35 -19.39 -9.63
C SER A 101 -7.88 -18.38 -8.61
N GLY A 102 -7.82 -18.70 -7.32
CA GLY A 102 -8.18 -17.79 -6.24
C GLY A 102 -7.15 -16.67 -6.06
N TYR A 103 -7.60 -15.57 -5.46
CA TYR A 103 -6.78 -14.39 -5.25
C TYR A 103 -7.23 -13.60 -4.02
N VAL A 104 -6.30 -12.82 -3.47
CA VAL A 104 -6.62 -11.74 -2.51
C VAL A 104 -6.77 -10.46 -3.32
N LEU A 105 -7.87 -9.74 -3.10
CA LEU A 105 -8.01 -8.37 -3.58
C LEU A 105 -7.60 -7.44 -2.44
N PHE A 106 -6.49 -6.74 -2.64
CA PHE A 106 -6.05 -5.66 -1.77
C PHE A 106 -6.32 -4.34 -2.48
N ALA A 107 -6.98 -3.40 -1.82
CA ALA A 107 -7.36 -2.12 -2.43
C ALA A 107 -7.10 -0.95 -1.49
N ASP A 108 -6.41 0.07 -2.01
CA ASP A 108 -6.10 1.31 -1.30
C ASP A 108 -6.20 2.50 -2.25
N ASN A 109 -6.95 3.53 -1.83
CA ASN A 109 -7.10 4.81 -2.53
C ASN A 109 -7.35 4.71 -4.06
N GLY A 110 -8.18 3.74 -4.48
CA GLY A 110 -8.54 3.51 -5.89
C GLY A 110 -7.53 2.68 -6.70
N VAL A 111 -6.47 2.20 -6.07
CA VAL A 111 -5.54 1.21 -6.64
C VAL A 111 -5.90 -0.18 -6.10
N ASN A 112 -5.92 -1.17 -6.98
CA ASN A 112 -6.19 -2.57 -6.65
C ASN A 112 -4.98 -3.45 -6.99
N TRP A 113 -4.81 -4.50 -6.20
CA TRP A 113 -3.79 -5.52 -6.36
C TRP A 113 -4.38 -6.92 -6.21
N GLY A 114 -3.87 -7.85 -7.01
CA GLY A 114 -4.16 -9.29 -6.94
C GLY A 114 -5.37 -9.77 -7.74
N GLY A 115 -6.25 -8.88 -8.19
CA GLY A 115 -7.39 -9.20 -9.04
C GLY A 115 -7.00 -9.53 -10.50
N PRO A 116 -7.85 -10.26 -11.23
CA PRO A 116 -7.65 -10.50 -12.66
C PRO A 116 -7.59 -9.20 -13.47
N GLY A 117 -6.52 -9.01 -14.25
CA GLY A 117 -6.32 -7.81 -15.06
C GLY A 117 -5.55 -6.69 -14.37
N ASP A 118 -5.11 -6.89 -13.13
CA ASP A 118 -4.30 -5.91 -12.42
C ASP A 118 -2.87 -5.83 -13.00
N ILE A 119 -2.37 -4.60 -13.11
CA ILE A 119 -1.06 -4.26 -13.68
C ILE A 119 0.06 -4.26 -12.64
N ALA A 120 -0.27 -4.39 -11.35
CA ALA A 120 0.68 -4.37 -10.24
C ALA A 120 0.93 -5.80 -9.72
N PRO A 121 2.20 -6.28 -9.66
CA PRO A 121 2.48 -7.61 -9.14
C PRO A 121 2.12 -7.69 -7.66
N PHE A 122 1.35 -8.72 -7.32
CA PHE A 122 0.91 -9.03 -5.96
C PHE A 122 1.16 -10.52 -5.72
N THR A 123 2.06 -10.84 -4.79
CA THR A 123 2.48 -12.22 -4.54
C THR A 123 1.89 -12.70 -3.23
N ILE A 124 1.17 -13.82 -3.30
CA ILE A 124 0.74 -14.57 -2.12
C ILE A 124 1.93 -15.35 -1.59
N GLN A 125 2.22 -15.22 -0.29
CA GLN A 125 3.30 -15.93 0.38
C GLN A 125 2.89 -17.35 0.77
N ASN A 126 1.69 -17.51 1.33
CA ASN A 126 1.14 -18.81 1.69
C ASN A 126 -0.37 -18.82 1.48
N TRP A 127 -0.92 -19.97 1.08
CA TRP A 127 -2.35 -20.18 0.93
C TRP A 127 -2.73 -21.57 1.45
N SER A 128 -3.77 -21.62 2.27
CA SER A 128 -4.42 -22.82 2.75
C SER A 128 -5.91 -22.55 2.92
N ASP A 129 -6.69 -23.57 3.24
CA ASP A 129 -8.14 -23.42 3.36
C ASP A 129 -8.58 -22.46 4.47
N THR A 130 -7.75 -22.30 5.50
CA THR A 130 -8.06 -21.50 6.69
C THR A 130 -7.10 -20.34 6.92
N GLN A 131 -6.03 -20.21 6.13
CA GLN A 131 -5.05 -19.15 6.31
C GLN A 131 -4.41 -18.72 4.98
N ILE A 132 -4.28 -17.41 4.79
CA ILE A 132 -3.54 -16.80 3.68
C ILE A 132 -2.55 -15.79 4.25
N SER A 133 -1.35 -15.69 3.66
CA SER A 133 -0.43 -14.61 3.99
C SER A 133 0.13 -13.94 2.74
N PHE A 134 0.38 -12.64 2.82
CA PHE A 134 0.88 -11.81 1.72
C PHE A 134 1.62 -10.59 2.28
N PHE A 135 2.48 -9.96 1.46
CA PHE A 135 3.17 -8.74 1.85
C PHE A 135 2.38 -7.49 1.41
N VAL A 136 2.36 -6.46 2.24
CA VAL A 136 1.80 -5.14 1.87
C VAL A 136 2.60 -4.58 0.68
N PRO A 137 1.94 -4.10 -0.41
CA PRO A 137 2.63 -3.61 -1.60
C PRO A 137 3.69 -2.52 -1.32
N VAL A 138 4.87 -2.65 -1.93
CA VAL A 138 6.01 -1.71 -1.83
C VAL A 138 6.25 -0.97 -3.14
N LYS A 139 6.82 0.24 -3.04
CA LYS A 139 7.19 1.06 -4.20
C LYS A 139 8.44 0.46 -4.87
N GLY A 140 8.34 0.07 -6.14
CA GLY A 140 9.44 -0.56 -6.88
C GLY A 140 9.13 -1.97 -7.40
N GLN A 141 8.13 -2.64 -6.83
CA GLN A 141 7.47 -3.80 -7.45
C GLN A 141 6.40 -3.34 -8.45
N SER A 142 5.79 -2.16 -8.22
CA SER A 142 4.84 -1.54 -9.14
C SER A 142 5.03 -0.01 -9.20
N ALA A 143 4.51 0.65 -10.23
CA ALA A 143 4.45 2.12 -10.30
C ALA A 143 3.52 2.74 -9.22
N TYR A 144 2.74 1.89 -8.56
CA TYR A 144 1.80 2.26 -7.51
C TYR A 144 2.36 1.87 -6.14
N GLN A 145 2.12 2.73 -5.16
CA GLN A 145 2.45 2.52 -3.76
C GLN A 145 1.17 2.68 -2.96
N ILE A 146 1.12 2.05 -1.79
CA ILE A 146 0.08 2.37 -0.82
C ILE A 146 0.23 3.83 -0.33
N THR A 147 -0.84 4.37 0.23
CA THR A 147 -0.87 5.70 0.84
C THR A 147 -0.80 5.56 2.36
N PRO A 148 0.30 5.97 3.03
CA PRO A 148 0.36 5.98 4.48
C PRO A 148 -0.76 6.83 5.12
N GLY A 149 -1.31 6.37 6.24
CA GLY A 149 -2.40 7.02 6.97
C GLY A 149 -3.81 6.69 6.47
N THR A 150 -3.95 5.95 5.37
CA THR A 150 -5.26 5.49 4.88
C THR A 150 -5.64 4.14 5.49
N THR A 151 -6.84 3.67 5.13
CA THR A 151 -7.30 2.31 5.43
C THR A 151 -7.52 1.57 4.12
N ALA A 152 -6.75 0.50 3.92
CA ALA A 152 -6.95 -0.43 2.82
C ALA A 152 -8.08 -1.41 3.12
N SER A 153 -8.67 -1.94 2.06
CA SER A 153 -9.67 -3.00 2.12
C SER A 153 -9.09 -4.29 1.55
N VAL A 154 -9.40 -5.42 2.17
CA VAL A 154 -8.90 -6.74 1.80
C VAL A 154 -10.07 -7.73 1.71
N SER A 155 -10.14 -8.48 0.62
CA SER A 155 -11.06 -9.62 0.46
C SER A 155 -10.37 -10.80 -0.22
N VAL A 156 -10.96 -11.99 -0.08
CA VAL A 156 -10.46 -13.23 -0.69
C VAL A 156 -11.52 -13.76 -1.66
N THR A 157 -11.10 -14.09 -2.88
CA THR A 157 -11.92 -14.84 -3.83
C THR A 157 -11.32 -16.24 -4.01
N ASN A 158 -12.11 -17.28 -3.77
CA ASN A 158 -11.64 -18.66 -3.91
C ASN A 158 -11.63 -19.10 -5.39
N SER A 159 -11.11 -20.30 -5.68
CA SER A 159 -10.98 -20.82 -7.05
C SER A 159 -12.32 -21.04 -7.77
N SER A 160 -13.44 -21.07 -7.02
CA SER A 160 -14.80 -21.15 -7.56
C SER A 160 -15.41 -19.79 -7.87
N GLY A 161 -14.68 -18.69 -7.64
CA GLY A 161 -15.11 -17.33 -7.92
C GLY A 161 -16.04 -16.73 -6.86
N LEU A 162 -16.14 -17.34 -5.67
CA LEU A 162 -16.89 -16.80 -4.54
C LEU A 162 -16.00 -15.85 -3.73
N THR A 163 -16.52 -14.68 -3.36
CA THR A 163 -15.78 -13.63 -2.64
C THR A 163 -16.24 -13.54 -1.18
N SER A 164 -15.29 -13.30 -0.27
CA SER A 164 -15.51 -13.20 1.17
C SER A 164 -16.12 -11.86 1.58
N ASN A 165 -16.38 -11.71 2.89
CA ASN A 165 -16.45 -10.41 3.53
C ASN A 165 -15.15 -9.60 3.32
N THR A 166 -15.27 -8.29 3.49
CA THR A 166 -14.14 -7.35 3.46
C THR A 166 -13.64 -7.06 4.87
N VAL A 167 -12.33 -7.03 5.04
CA VAL A 167 -11.66 -6.57 6.27
C VAL A 167 -10.82 -5.34 5.97
N ASN A 168 -10.62 -4.50 6.99
CA ASN A 168 -9.87 -3.25 6.88
C ASN A 168 -8.48 -3.40 7.47
N LEU A 169 -7.47 -2.82 6.80
CA LEU A 169 -6.10 -2.72 7.27
C LEU A 169 -5.70 -1.25 7.34
N SER A 170 -5.31 -0.76 8.52
CA SER A 170 -4.77 0.60 8.62
C SER A 170 -3.32 0.63 8.13
N LEU A 171 -3.01 1.59 7.27
CA LEU A 171 -1.69 1.72 6.66
C LEU A 171 -0.87 2.80 7.36
N CYS A 172 0.37 2.49 7.70
CA CYS A 172 1.32 3.42 8.31
C CYS A 172 2.56 3.57 7.43
N SER A 173 3.29 4.67 7.62
CA SER A 173 4.56 4.92 6.95
C SER A 173 5.60 3.88 7.34
N ALA A 174 6.54 3.57 6.44
CA ALA A 174 7.71 2.72 6.73
C ALA A 174 8.79 3.46 7.56
N ALA A 175 8.41 4.51 8.30
CA ALA A 175 9.31 5.37 9.04
C ALA A 175 10.15 4.56 10.02
N ARG A 176 11.48 4.70 9.92
CA ARG A 176 12.41 4.12 10.89
C ARG A 176 12.59 5.11 12.03
N TRP A 177 12.01 4.78 13.18
CA TRP A 177 12.12 5.60 14.38
C TRP A 177 13.39 5.27 15.18
N PRO A 178 14.02 6.26 15.84
CA PRO A 178 13.64 7.67 15.84
C PRO A 178 14.06 8.37 14.53
N LEU A 179 13.24 9.32 14.07
CA LEU A 179 13.63 10.23 12.99
C LEU A 179 14.58 11.27 13.58
N THR A 180 15.75 11.45 12.97
CA THR A 180 16.73 12.47 13.39
C THR A 180 17.05 13.39 12.23
N ILE A 181 16.95 14.70 12.47
CA ILE A 181 17.12 15.74 11.46
C ILE A 181 18.07 16.80 12.00
N ASP A 182 18.98 17.26 11.14
CA ASP A 182 19.82 18.43 11.35
C ASP A 182 19.59 19.41 10.19
N SER A 183 19.16 20.63 10.54
CA SER A 183 18.97 21.71 9.57
C SER A 183 20.27 22.07 8.84
N GLY A 184 21.43 21.73 9.42
CA GLY A 184 22.70 22.37 9.10
C GLY A 184 22.73 23.81 9.59
N GLN A 185 23.84 24.48 9.33
CA GLN A 185 24.02 25.88 9.72
C GLN A 185 23.30 26.81 8.73
N THR A 186 22.46 27.69 9.25
CA THR A 186 21.76 28.73 8.50
C THR A 186 22.32 30.08 8.93
N GLN A 187 22.89 30.85 8.00
CA GLN A 187 23.32 32.23 8.27
C GLN A 187 22.09 33.15 8.29
N ILE A 188 21.94 33.90 9.38
CA ILE A 188 20.72 34.66 9.72
C ILE A 188 21.10 36.04 10.27
N GLY A 189 20.17 37.00 10.14
CA GLY A 189 20.36 38.37 10.61
C GLY A 189 20.96 39.30 9.56
N LYS A 190 20.89 40.61 9.83
CA LYS A 190 21.25 41.65 8.85
C LYS A 190 22.75 41.86 8.67
N THR A 191 23.56 41.35 9.59
CA THR A 191 25.02 41.58 9.63
C THR A 191 25.81 40.53 8.85
N GLY A 192 25.17 39.42 8.46
CA GLY A 192 25.88 38.24 7.93
C GLY A 192 26.80 37.58 8.96
N LYS A 193 26.60 37.80 10.27
CA LYS A 193 27.41 37.21 11.35
C LYS A 193 26.63 36.32 12.30
N GLY A 194 25.30 36.34 12.23
CA GLY A 194 24.43 35.46 12.99
C GLY A 194 24.21 34.13 12.29
N PHE A 195 24.04 33.08 13.09
CA PHE A 195 23.85 31.73 12.60
C PHE A 195 22.92 30.94 13.52
N MET A 196 22.12 30.06 12.93
CA MET A 196 21.29 29.11 13.65
C MET A 196 21.49 27.69 13.13
N GLN A 197 21.34 26.71 14.01
CA GLN A 197 21.28 25.30 13.68
C GLN A 197 20.29 24.62 14.62
N THR A 198 19.38 23.82 14.07
CA THR A 198 18.39 23.09 14.86
C THR A 198 18.50 21.60 14.57
N THR A 199 18.70 20.83 15.63
CA THR A 199 18.68 19.36 15.62
C THR A 199 17.39 18.88 16.24
N VAL A 200 16.74 17.89 15.62
CA VAL A 200 15.44 17.34 16.04
C VAL A 200 15.51 15.83 16.06
N THR A 201 14.93 15.23 17.09
CA THR A 201 14.66 13.80 17.19
C THR A 201 13.17 13.61 17.47
N ILE A 202 12.51 12.73 16.71
CA ILE A 202 11.13 12.30 16.96
C ILE A 202 11.15 10.80 17.18
N ASP A 203 10.63 10.32 18.31
CA ASP A 203 10.53 8.88 18.58
C ASP A 203 9.21 8.26 18.11
N GLN A 204 9.07 6.94 18.22
CA GLN A 204 7.87 6.21 17.80
C GLN A 204 6.61 6.58 18.60
N ALA A 205 6.76 7.11 19.81
CA ALA A 205 5.64 7.58 20.63
C ALA A 205 5.18 9.00 20.22
N GLY A 206 5.89 9.66 19.31
CA GLY A 206 5.62 11.02 18.86
C GLY A 206 6.26 12.08 19.77
N ASN A 207 7.19 11.71 20.66
CA ASN A 207 7.93 12.69 21.44
C ASN A 207 8.95 13.38 20.53
N LEU A 208 8.79 14.69 20.33
CA LEU A 208 9.74 15.53 19.61
C LEU A 208 10.66 16.20 20.63
N SER A 209 11.96 15.95 20.52
CA SER A 209 13.01 16.63 21.28
C SER A 209 13.91 17.37 20.32
N ALA A 210 14.16 18.65 20.57
CA ALA A 210 14.96 19.49 19.70
C ALA A 210 15.92 20.38 20.51
N ASN A 211 16.98 20.83 19.84
CA ASN A 211 17.88 21.84 20.37
C ASN A 211 18.15 22.84 19.26
N THR A 212 17.88 24.12 19.53
CA THR A 212 18.20 25.22 18.62
C THR A 212 19.40 25.99 19.15
N LYS A 213 20.51 25.81 18.44
CA LYS A 213 21.74 26.55 18.68
C LYS A 213 21.74 27.85 17.89
N VAL A 214 22.03 28.95 18.57
CA VAL A 214 22.19 30.26 17.97
C VAL A 214 23.54 30.82 18.35
N TRP A 215 24.27 31.42 17.40
CA TRP A 215 25.54 32.08 17.69
C TRP A 215 25.78 33.25 16.75
N ASP A 216 26.49 34.24 17.27
CA ASP A 216 26.91 35.40 16.51
C ASP A 216 28.44 35.51 16.53
N THR A 217 29.02 35.74 15.35
CA THR A 217 30.47 35.78 15.13
C THR A 217 31.03 37.21 15.07
N SER A 218 30.19 38.22 15.32
CA SER A 218 30.68 39.58 15.54
C SER A 218 31.42 39.68 16.88
N GLY A 219 32.25 40.69 17.03
CA GLY A 219 32.84 41.01 18.33
C GLY A 219 31.79 41.58 19.28
N TRP A 220 32.10 41.60 20.57
CA TRP A 220 31.25 42.20 21.59
C TRP A 220 31.04 43.70 21.33
N GLY A 221 29.78 44.16 21.29
CA GLY A 221 29.46 45.59 21.18
C GLY A 221 27.97 45.90 21.39
N PRO A 222 27.61 47.14 21.79
CA PRO A 222 26.22 47.54 21.96
C PRO A 222 25.47 47.41 20.62
N LEU A 223 24.27 46.81 20.65
CA LEU A 223 23.42 46.56 19.47
C LEU A 223 23.94 45.50 18.48
N THR A 224 24.90 44.66 18.89
CA THR A 224 25.33 43.48 18.12
C THR A 224 24.57 42.23 18.57
N GLY A 225 24.27 41.33 17.63
CA GLY A 225 23.47 40.13 17.89
C GLY A 225 22.24 40.02 16.99
N PHE A 226 21.44 38.98 17.23
CA PHE A 226 20.21 38.75 16.47
C PHE A 226 19.22 37.90 17.27
N HIS A 227 17.97 37.95 16.82
CA HIS A 227 16.91 37.02 17.23
C HIS A 227 16.47 36.23 16.02
N GLY A 228 16.15 34.96 16.23
CA GLY A 228 15.63 34.07 15.21
C GLY A 228 14.69 33.05 15.81
N ALA A 229 14.03 32.30 14.94
CA ALA A 229 13.14 31.23 15.35
C ALA A 229 13.29 30.05 14.39
N THR A 230 12.67 28.93 14.77
CA THR A 230 12.68 27.71 13.98
C THR A 230 11.28 27.16 13.85
N VAL A 231 11.03 26.41 12.79
CA VAL A 231 9.82 25.61 12.64
C VAL A 231 10.20 24.22 12.13
N VAL A 232 9.64 23.20 12.78
CA VAL A 232 9.70 21.81 12.31
C VAL A 232 8.40 21.51 11.61
N CYS A 233 8.46 21.06 10.36
CA CYS A 233 7.30 20.72 9.54
C CYS A 233 7.30 19.23 9.21
N LEU A 234 6.16 18.56 9.38
CA LEU A 234 5.96 17.16 9.00
C LEU A 234 5.16 17.09 7.71
N TYR A 235 5.51 16.18 6.81
CA TYR A 235 4.83 16.01 5.53
C TYR A 235 4.47 14.55 5.26
N ASP A 236 3.39 14.37 4.49
CA ASP A 236 2.99 13.07 3.94
C ASP A 236 3.81 12.70 2.69
N ILE A 237 3.50 11.54 2.11
CA ILE A 237 4.19 11.01 0.93
C ILE A 237 3.99 11.85 -0.35
N PHE A 238 2.97 12.70 -0.38
CA PHE A 238 2.68 13.61 -1.49
C PHE A 238 3.27 15.01 -1.26
N GLY A 239 3.89 15.26 -0.11
CA GLY A 239 4.43 16.56 0.27
C GLY A 239 3.37 17.50 0.85
N ASN A 240 2.19 17.00 1.23
CA ASN A 240 1.21 17.81 1.96
C ASN A 240 1.67 17.97 3.41
N LEU A 241 1.45 19.17 3.96
CA LEU A 241 1.81 19.48 5.34
C LEU A 241 0.86 18.75 6.31
N LEU A 242 1.44 18.00 7.25
CA LEU A 242 0.73 17.26 8.28
C LEU A 242 0.60 18.04 9.58
N ASP A 243 1.72 18.64 10.03
CA ASP A 243 1.79 19.38 11.28
C ASP A 243 3.03 20.29 11.31
N THR A 244 3.03 21.27 12.21
CA THR A 244 4.11 22.26 12.39
C THR A 244 4.38 22.56 13.85
N PHE A 245 5.65 22.63 14.21
CA PHE A 245 6.11 22.91 15.57
C PHE A 245 7.05 24.12 15.55
N PRO A 246 6.50 25.35 15.67
CA PRO A 246 7.31 26.55 15.79
C PRO A 246 7.93 26.65 17.19
N ALA A 247 9.17 27.13 17.27
CA ALA A 247 9.85 27.40 18.53
C ALA A 247 10.73 28.65 18.45
N GLY A 248 10.87 29.32 19.60
CA GLY A 248 11.55 30.60 19.73
C GLY A 248 10.61 31.71 20.23
N PRO A 249 11.05 32.98 20.14
CA PRO A 249 12.33 33.42 19.58
C PRO A 249 13.53 32.98 20.43
N PHE A 250 14.65 32.76 19.77
CA PHE A 250 15.96 32.49 20.36
C PHE A 250 16.89 33.66 19.99
N GLY A 251 17.65 34.15 20.96
CA GLY A 251 18.50 35.32 20.77
C GLY A 251 19.89 35.14 21.38
N VAL A 252 20.84 35.90 20.82
CA VAL A 252 22.21 36.07 21.31
C VAL A 252 22.65 37.51 21.10
N GLU A 253 23.46 38.02 22.02
CA GLU A 253 24.26 39.24 21.79
C GLU A 253 25.49 38.92 20.92
N GLY A 254 26.17 39.93 20.40
CA GLY A 254 27.37 39.74 19.57
C GLY A 254 28.47 38.95 20.27
N GLY A 255 28.99 37.95 19.57
CA GLY A 255 30.06 37.07 20.06
C GLY A 255 29.60 35.94 20.98
N GLN A 256 28.30 35.82 21.26
CA GLN A 256 27.75 34.76 22.12
C GLN A 256 27.35 33.52 21.33
N THR A 257 27.13 32.43 22.07
CA THR A 257 26.56 31.16 21.59
C THR A 257 25.63 30.62 22.66
N ASN A 258 24.37 30.37 22.30
CA ASN A 258 23.36 29.79 23.19
C ASN A 258 22.83 28.48 22.59
N GLU A 259 22.61 27.49 23.45
CA GLU A 259 21.90 26.26 23.12
C GLU A 259 20.54 26.27 23.84
N ASN A 260 19.48 26.03 23.09
CA ASN A 260 18.11 26.20 23.56
C ASN A 260 17.35 24.89 23.31
N PRO A 261 17.35 23.95 24.29
CA PRO A 261 16.56 22.73 24.18
C PRO A 261 15.07 23.03 24.31
N TRP A 262 14.25 22.32 23.53
CA TRP A 262 12.80 22.42 23.57
C TRP A 262 12.16 21.10 23.12
N SER A 263 10.88 20.93 23.41
CA SER A 263 10.15 19.70 23.11
C SER A 263 8.73 19.98 22.64
N ALA A 264 8.19 19.06 21.86
CA ALA A 264 6.79 19.04 21.44
C ALA A 264 6.27 17.59 21.39
N SER A 265 4.97 17.43 21.13
CA SER A 265 4.37 16.12 20.92
C SER A 265 3.70 16.10 19.54
N VAL A 266 4.09 15.14 18.71
CA VAL A 266 3.41 14.83 17.46
C VAL A 266 2.15 14.02 17.77
N PRO A 267 0.97 14.41 17.26
CA PRO A 267 -0.24 13.63 17.45
C PRO A 267 -0.08 12.20 16.92
N SER A 268 -0.48 11.19 17.70
CA SER A 268 -0.35 9.78 17.33
C SER A 268 -1.06 9.43 16.01
N ALA A 269 -2.14 10.14 15.68
CA ALA A 269 -2.82 10.01 14.39
C ALA A 269 -1.91 10.37 13.20
N LYS A 270 -1.05 11.39 13.37
CA LYS A 270 -0.12 11.84 12.33
C LYS A 270 1.09 10.96 12.16
N MET A 271 1.49 10.22 13.20
CA MET A 271 2.66 9.33 13.16
C MET A 271 2.60 8.28 12.04
N CYS A 272 1.41 7.79 11.70
CA CYS A 272 1.24 6.84 10.58
C CYS A 272 1.33 7.51 9.20
N GLU A 273 1.13 8.83 9.11
CA GLU A 273 1.19 9.60 7.86
C GLU A 273 2.60 10.14 7.57
N VAL A 274 3.45 10.33 8.60
CA VAL A 274 4.77 11.00 8.46
C VAL A 274 5.67 10.29 7.44
N TYR A 275 6.05 11.00 6.39
CA TYR A 275 6.96 10.54 5.35
C TYR A 275 8.24 11.37 5.27
N SER A 276 8.18 12.67 5.57
CA SER A 276 9.38 13.50 5.64
C SER A 276 9.24 14.62 6.66
N VAL A 277 10.39 15.18 7.06
CA VAL A 277 10.50 16.25 8.05
C VAL A 277 11.40 17.35 7.50
N ALA A 278 10.97 18.59 7.61
CA ALA A 278 11.79 19.76 7.32
C ALA A 278 12.01 20.58 8.58
N VAL A 279 13.17 21.22 8.68
CA VAL A 279 13.50 22.15 9.75
C VAL A 279 13.96 23.44 9.11
N VAL A 280 13.29 24.54 9.42
CA VAL A 280 13.59 25.86 8.83
C VAL A 280 13.92 26.83 9.94
N ASN A 281 15.11 27.41 9.87
CA ASN A 281 15.52 28.51 10.73
C ASN A 281 15.36 29.82 9.97
N PHE A 282 14.92 30.89 10.64
CA PHE A 282 14.76 32.20 10.01
C PHE A 282 15.00 33.34 11.00
N TYR A 283 15.23 34.52 10.45
CA TYR A 283 15.43 35.75 11.20
C TYR A 283 14.10 36.28 11.75
N ASP A 284 14.03 36.56 13.05
CA ASP A 284 12.85 37.14 13.70
C ASP A 284 13.27 38.32 14.59
N PRO A 285 13.44 39.53 14.01
CA PRO A 285 13.88 40.71 14.75
C PRO A 285 12.82 41.32 15.66
N GLN A 286 11.54 40.95 15.50
CA GLN A 286 10.42 41.67 16.10
C GLN A 286 9.79 40.95 17.28
N TYR A 287 10.29 39.76 17.64
CA TYR A 287 9.72 38.98 18.75
C TYR A 287 8.24 38.66 18.49
N ASN A 288 7.87 38.50 17.21
CA ASN A 288 6.50 38.26 16.83
C ASN A 288 6.17 36.81 17.22
N VAL A 289 5.21 36.68 18.13
CA VAL A 289 4.63 35.44 18.67
C VAL A 289 4.54 34.34 17.60
N PRO A 290 4.68 33.04 17.95
CA PRO A 290 4.68 31.89 17.02
C PRO A 290 3.64 31.86 15.88
N GLY A 291 2.56 32.65 15.94
CA GLY A 291 1.51 32.71 14.92
C GLY A 291 1.91 33.33 13.58
N GLU A 292 2.73 34.39 13.53
CA GLU A 292 3.15 34.97 12.22
C GLU A 292 4.14 34.05 11.49
N ILE A 293 5.00 33.39 12.26
CA ILE A 293 5.92 32.35 11.82
C ILE A 293 5.15 31.17 11.24
N LEU A 294 4.11 30.74 11.95
CA LEU A 294 3.23 29.67 11.51
C LEU A 294 2.54 30.05 10.19
N ASN A 295 2.01 31.27 10.09
CA ASN A 295 1.38 31.76 8.86
C ASN A 295 2.37 31.79 7.68
N TRP A 296 3.61 32.21 7.91
CA TRP A 296 4.66 32.17 6.89
C TRP A 296 5.00 30.73 6.48
N ALA A 297 5.17 29.81 7.44
CA ALA A 297 5.48 28.41 7.16
C ALA A 297 4.36 27.73 6.35
N LEU A 298 3.10 28.01 6.71
CA LEU A 298 1.92 27.55 5.98
C LEU A 298 1.88 28.12 4.55
N ALA A 299 2.15 29.42 4.38
CA ALA A 299 2.18 30.06 3.06
C ALA A 299 3.31 29.55 2.15
N ASN A 300 4.40 29.04 2.72
CA ASN A 300 5.57 28.54 1.99
C ASN A 300 5.70 27.01 2.01
N ALA A 301 4.67 26.28 2.46
CA ALA A 301 4.72 24.84 2.67
C ALA A 301 5.24 24.03 1.45
N PRO A 302 4.87 24.32 0.18
CA PRO A 302 5.39 23.58 -0.97
C PRO A 302 6.90 23.75 -1.18
N ALA A 303 7.42 24.97 -0.95
CA ALA A 303 8.85 25.25 -1.09
C ALA A 303 9.66 24.58 0.04
N ILE A 304 9.11 24.56 1.25
CA ILE A 304 9.72 23.89 2.41
C ILE A 304 9.71 22.37 2.21
N ALA A 305 8.62 21.80 1.68
CA ALA A 305 8.53 20.39 1.34
C ALA A 305 9.59 19.97 0.31
N ALA A 306 9.84 20.79 -0.70
CA ALA A 306 10.88 20.53 -1.70
C ALA A 306 12.31 20.59 -1.12
N ALA A 307 12.53 21.38 -0.07
CA ALA A 307 13.80 21.48 0.66
C ALA A 307 13.91 20.46 1.80
N ALA A 308 12.85 19.72 2.12
CA ALA A 308 12.84 18.69 3.15
C ALA A 308 13.86 17.61 2.82
N LYS A 309 14.75 17.31 3.76
CA LYS A 309 15.67 16.19 3.60
C LYS A 309 14.86 14.91 3.78
N ALA A 310 14.79 14.12 2.72
CA ALA A 310 14.07 12.86 2.67
C ALA A 310 14.46 11.96 3.86
N VAL A 311 13.53 11.70 4.76
CA VAL A 311 13.68 10.64 5.77
C VAL A 311 12.32 9.98 6.00
N VAL A 312 11.95 9.10 5.07
CA VAL A 312 11.68 7.70 5.37
C VAL A 312 12.27 6.90 4.22
N ALA A 313 13.16 5.97 4.54
CA ALA A 313 13.89 5.17 3.58
C ALA A 313 12.93 4.50 2.60
N ALA A 314 13.29 4.56 1.31
CA ALA A 314 12.76 3.68 0.30
C ALA A 314 12.84 2.23 0.80
N VAL A 315 11.69 1.58 0.90
CA VAL A 315 11.60 0.12 0.70
C VAL A 315 11.17 -0.06 -0.74
#